data_AF-A0A945NGX8-F1
#
_entry.id   AF-A0A945NGX8-F1
#
_cell.length_a   1.000
_cell.length_b   1.000
_cell.length_c   1.000
_cell.angle_alpha   90.00
_cell.angle_beta   90.00
_cell.angle_gamma   90.00
#
_symmetry.space_group_name_H-M   'P 1'
#
loop_
_entity.id
_entity.type
_entity.pdbx_description
1 polymer ?
#
loop_
_entity_poly.entity_id
_entity_poly.type
_entity_poly.pdbx_seq_one_letter_code
_entity_poly.pdbx_strand_id
1 'polypeptide(L)' 'YRGQTQKWFALRFLGDDLEIDPTGVEHPEFSTWKWAKLTEIPEIAVSFKKSIYHTLVNEFARFAKAPD' A
#
# COMPACT_ATOMS: atom_id res chain seq x y z
N TYR A 1 -11.73 -22.25 6.53
CA TYR A 1 -10.95 -21.13 5.99
C TYR A 1 -11.13 -19.95 6.95
N ARG A 2 -10.10 -19.55 7.71
CA ARG A 2 -10.25 -18.64 8.87
C ARG A 2 -9.86 -17.17 8.59
N GLY A 3 -9.78 -16.77 7.33
CA GLY A 3 -9.44 -15.40 6.93
C GLY A 3 -8.11 -14.91 7.51
N GLN A 4 -7.90 -13.60 7.47
CA GLN A 4 -6.79 -12.95 8.15
C GLN A 4 -7.31 -11.72 8.89
N THR A 5 -7.00 -11.60 10.18
CA THR A 5 -7.20 -10.35 10.92
C THR A 5 -6.00 -9.45 10.65
N GLN A 6 -6.25 -8.24 10.14
CA GLN A 6 -5.21 -7.33 9.68
C GLN A 6 -5.23 -6.02 10.48
N LYS A 7 -4.05 -5.47 10.79
CA LYS A 7 -3.86 -4.09 11.24
C LYS A 7 -3.09 -3.34 10.15
N TRP A 8 -3.54 -2.14 9.82
CA TRP A 8 -2.97 -1.33 8.75
C TRP A 8 -2.32 -0.08 9.32
N PHE A 9 -1.23 0.36 8.69
CA PHE A 9 -0.46 1.53 9.07
C PHE A 9 -0.28 2.45 7.85
N ALA A 10 -0.38 3.76 8.07
CA ALA A 10 0.00 4.76 7.08
C ALA A 10 1.41 5.26 7.42
N LEU A 11 2.34 5.16 6.47
CA LEU A 11 3.73 5.56 6.63
C LEU A 11 4.08 6.63 5.60
N ARG A 12 4.82 7.65 6.03
CA ARG A 12 5.45 8.61 5.12
C ARG A 12 6.88 8.15 4.87
N PHE A 13 7.19 7.83 3.62
CA PHE A 13 8.56 7.55 3.21
C PHE A 13 9.35 8.87 3.15
N LEU A 14 10.52 8.89 3.78
CA LEU A 14 11.38 10.07 3.91
C LEU A 14 12.76 9.90 3.24
N GLY A 15 13.02 8.72 2.67
CA GLY A 15 14.27 8.40 1.97
C GLY A 15 14.18 8.69 0.48
N ASP A 16 15.20 8.22 -0.25
CA ASP A 16 15.22 8.25 -1.71
C ASP A 16 14.50 7.02 -2.31
N ASP A 17 13.84 7.17 -3.45
CA ASP A 17 13.16 6.08 -4.14
C ASP A 17 14.11 4.92 -4.47
N LEU A 18 15.42 5.18 -4.65
CA LEU A 18 16.46 4.17 -4.87
C LEU A 18 16.67 3.24 -3.67
N GLU A 19 16.22 3.63 -2.48
CA GLU A 19 16.29 2.78 -1.28
C GLU A 19 15.18 1.70 -1.26
N ILE A 20 14.19 1.77 -2.16
CA ILE A 20 13.12 0.78 -2.26
C ILE A 20 13.55 -0.34 -3.23
N ASP A 21 14.14 -1.40 -2.68
CA ASP A 21 14.47 -2.64 -3.40
C ASP A 21 13.61 -3.82 -2.91
N PRO A 22 12.49 -4.15 -3.59
CA PRO A 22 11.65 -5.29 -3.22
C PRO A 22 12.29 -6.66 -3.54
N THR A 23 13.38 -6.68 -4.33
CA THR A 23 14.00 -7.91 -4.83
C THR A 23 15.26 -8.32 -4.06
N GLY A 24 15.83 -7.43 -3.24
CA GLY A 24 17.06 -7.63 -2.48
C GLY A 24 16.98 -8.61 -1.30
N VAL A 25 15.94 -9.45 -1.21
CA VAL A 25 15.71 -10.41 -0.12
C VAL A 25 15.70 -11.85 -0.64
N GLU A 26 15.97 -12.84 0.23
CA GLU A 26 16.10 -14.26 -0.14
C GLU A 26 14.84 -14.83 -0.85
N HIS A 27 13.67 -14.39 -0.42
CA HIS A 27 12.37 -14.80 -0.97
C HIS A 27 11.49 -13.58 -1.22
N PRO A 28 11.65 -12.90 -2.38
CA PRO A 28 10.96 -11.65 -2.66
C PRO A 28 9.46 -11.89 -2.88
N GLU A 29 8.63 -11.16 -2.13
CA GLU A 29 7.17 -11.16 -2.34
C GLU A 29 6.77 -10.34 -3.59
N PHE A 30 7.55 -9.30 -3.91
CA PHE A 30 7.29 -8.38 -5.00
C PHE A 30 8.45 -8.35 -6.00
N SER A 31 8.13 -8.27 -7.29
CA SER A 31 9.11 -8.17 -8.38
C SER A 31 9.33 -6.74 -8.87
N THR A 32 8.34 -5.87 -8.72
CA THR A 32 8.36 -4.48 -9.18
C THR A 32 7.53 -3.61 -8.25
N TRP A 33 7.85 -2.33 -8.18
CA TRP A 33 7.06 -1.36 -7.43
C TRP A 33 6.85 -0.07 -8.24
N LYS A 34 5.83 0.69 -7.87
CA LYS A 34 5.60 2.06 -8.34
C LYS A 34 4.81 2.83 -7.29
N TRP A 35 4.97 4.14 -7.24
CA TRP A 35 4.03 5.00 -6.54
C TRP A 35 2.67 4.99 -7.27
N ALA A 36 1.59 5.02 -6.48
CA ALA A 36 0.22 5.14 -6.97
C ALA A 36 -0.57 6.03 -5.99
N LYS A 37 -1.61 6.70 -6.48
CA LYS A 37 -2.49 7.45 -5.57
C LYS A 37 -3.24 6.45 -4.70
N LEU A 38 -3.45 6.79 -3.43
CA LEU A 38 -4.22 5.95 -2.51
C LEU A 38 -5.59 5.57 -3.09
N THR A 39 -6.24 6.51 -3.78
CA THR A 39 -7.55 6.32 -4.43
C THR A 39 -7.54 5.34 -5.62
N GLU A 40 -6.37 5.05 -6.20
CA GLU A 40 -6.24 4.11 -7.33
C GLU A 40 -6.07 2.66 -6.85
N ILE A 41 -5.70 2.45 -5.58
CA ILE A 41 -5.41 1.12 -5.03
C ILE A 41 -6.58 0.13 -5.16
N PRO A 42 -7.85 0.51 -4.89
CA PRO A 42 -8.97 -0.42 -5.05
C PRO A 42 -9.16 -0.94 -6.49
N GLU A 43 -8.67 -0.21 -7.50
CA GLU A 43 -8.84 -0.61 -8.90
C GLU A 43 -7.75 -1.57 -9.38
N ILE A 44 -6.53 -1.44 -8.86
CA ILE A 44 -5.40 -2.29 -9.24
C ILE A 44 -5.25 -3.53 -8.34
N ALA A 45 -5.87 -3.52 -7.16
CA ALA A 45 -5.83 -4.64 -6.24
C ALA A 45 -6.65 -5.85 -6.72
N VAL A 46 -6.26 -7.04 -6.23
CA VAL A 46 -7.03 -8.28 -6.42
C VAL A 46 -8.45 -8.15 -5.87
N SER A 47 -9.41 -8.75 -6.59
CA SER A 47 -10.86 -8.54 -6.38
C SER A 47 -11.31 -8.74 -4.93
N PHE A 48 -10.81 -9.76 -4.24
CA PHE A 48 -11.20 -10.08 -2.87
C PHE A 48 -10.68 -9.09 -1.81
N LYS A 49 -9.73 -8.20 -2.16
CA LYS A 49 -9.22 -7.15 -1.26
C LYS A 49 -9.86 -5.78 -1.50
N LYS A 50 -10.64 -5.59 -2.58
CA LYS A 50 -11.16 -4.26 -2.96
C LYS A 50 -11.92 -3.56 -1.84
N SER A 51 -12.78 -4.27 -1.12
CA SER A 51 -13.55 -3.71 0.00
C SER A 51 -12.66 -3.17 1.12
N ILE A 52 -11.60 -3.90 1.49
CA ILE A 52 -10.62 -3.47 2.49
C ILE A 52 -9.92 -2.20 2.00
N TYR A 53 -9.48 -2.16 0.74
CA TYR A 53 -8.82 -0.98 0.20
C TYR A 53 -9.72 0.25 0.11
N HIS A 54 -11.02 0.10 -0.20
CA HIS A 54 -11.96 1.22 -0.12
C HIS A 54 -12.07 1.79 1.30
N THR A 55 -12.09 0.94 2.33
CA THR A 55 -12.04 1.39 3.72
C THR A 55 -10.75 2.16 4.00
N LEU A 56 -9.59 1.63 3.59
CA LEU A 56 -8.29 2.28 3.81
C LEU A 56 -8.17 3.64 3.11
N VAL A 57 -8.76 3.79 1.92
CA VAL A 57 -8.82 5.08 1.21
C VAL A 57 -9.49 6.14 2.10
N ASN A 58 -10.60 5.80 2.74
CA ASN A 58 -11.33 6.72 3.60
C ASN A 58 -10.58 6.99 4.92
N GLU A 59 -10.12 5.94 5.60
CA GLU A 59 -9.46 6.04 6.91
C GLU A 59 -8.11 6.79 6.83
N PHE A 60 -7.38 6.64 5.72
CA PHE A 60 -6.07 7.24 5.54
C PHE A 60 -6.07 8.50 4.66
N ALA A 61 -7.24 8.96 4.19
CA ALA A 61 -7.36 10.13 3.32
C ALA A 61 -6.62 11.37 3.85
N ARG A 62 -6.66 11.60 5.17
CA ARG A 62 -6.00 12.75 5.81
C ARG A 62 -4.47 12.67 5.79
N PHE A 63 -3.89 11.47 5.68
CA PHE A 63 -2.45 11.25 5.65
C PHE A 63 -1.89 11.24 4.23
N ALA A 64 -2.74 11.06 3.22
CA ALA A 64 -2.35 10.98 1.81
C ALA A 64 -2.19 12.36 1.13
N LYS A 65 -2.43 13.45 1.85
CA LYS A 65 -2.21 14.82 1.36
C LYS A 65 -0.76 15.21 1.64
N ALA A 66 -0.12 15.87 0.67
CA ALA A 66 1.14 16.55 0.95
C ALA A 66 0.90 17.61 2.04
N PRO A 67 1.85 17.82 2.97
CA PRO A 67 1.80 19.00 3.84
C PRO A 67 1.80 20.26 2.95
N ASP A 68 1.02 21.27 3.35
CA ASP A 68 1.12 22.62 2.79
C ASP A 68 2.53 23.21 3.01
#